data_AF-I3EFW3-F1
#
_entry.id   AF-I3EFW3-F1
#
_cell.length_a   1.000
_cell.length_b   1.000
_cell.length_c   1.000
_cell.angle_alpha   90.00
_cell.angle_beta   90.00
_cell.angle_gamma   90.00
#
_symmetry.space_group_name_H-M   'P 1'
#
loop_
_entity.id
_entity.type
_entity.pdbx_description
1 polymer ?
#
loop_
_entity_poly.entity_id
_entity_poly.type
_entity_poly.pdbx_seq_one_letter_code
_entity_poly.pdbx_strand_id
1 'polypeptide(L)'
;MSIAEQLNRVREKNIKDRSRVILINELRDEPDILFYSRVEESVELFRIYHSKPYEQIQKYLEVLTNENSAEFRRERLTQKENENISKRLKIILTVITPYTKYNYIMVILEWLIRIYRIDKYELEYLVSATIQIEEVQEILDIFISRNPFISNPIISIIQCKGVQVRISKELLN
;
A
#
# COMPACT_ATOMS: atom_id res chain seq x y z
N MET A 1 21.47 -31.13 -6.26
CA MET A 1 20.19 -30.41 -6.39
C MET A 1 19.20 -31.35 -7.06
N SER A 2 18.20 -31.84 -6.33
CA SER A 2 17.29 -32.89 -6.81
C SER A 2 16.07 -32.31 -7.53
N ILE A 3 15.40 -33.14 -8.34
CA ILE A 3 14.14 -32.78 -9.02
C ILE A 3 13.06 -32.35 -8.00
N ALA A 4 13.04 -32.96 -6.81
CA ALA A 4 12.10 -32.62 -5.75
C ALA A 4 12.36 -31.20 -5.18
N GLU A 5 13.63 -30.78 -5.07
CA GLU A 5 14.01 -29.43 -4.63
C GLU A 5 13.63 -28.38 -5.69
N GLN A 6 13.79 -28.70 -6.98
CA GLN A 6 13.37 -27.82 -8.07
C GLN A 6 11.84 -27.67 -8.11
N LEU A 7 11.09 -28.75 -7.96
CA LEU A 7 9.63 -28.73 -7.91
C LEU A 7 9.12 -27.96 -6.68
N ASN A 8 9.76 -28.10 -5.52
CA ASN A 8 9.42 -27.32 -4.33
C ASN A 8 9.71 -25.82 -4.54
N ARG A 9 10.84 -25.44 -5.15
CA ARG A 9 11.11 -24.03 -5.48
C ARG A 9 10.11 -23.46 -6.48
N VAL A 10 9.70 -24.24 -7.48
CA VAL A 10 8.65 -23.84 -8.44
C VAL A 10 7.30 -23.71 -7.74
N ARG A 11 6.99 -24.61 -6.81
CA ARG A 11 5.74 -24.58 -6.02
C ARG A 11 5.73 -23.39 -5.06
N GLU A 12 6.81 -23.10 -4.36
CA GLU A 12 6.95 -21.92 -3.50
C GLU A 12 6.88 -20.61 -4.30
N LYS A 13 7.51 -20.56 -5.47
CA LYS A 13 7.40 -19.43 -6.40
C LYS A 13 5.96 -19.24 -6.86
N ASN A 14 5.29 -20.32 -7.29
CA ASN A 14 3.90 -20.28 -7.72
C ASN A 14 2.91 -20.03 -6.57
N ILE A 15 3.17 -20.50 -5.35
CA ILE A 15 2.37 -20.20 -4.16
C ILE A 15 2.56 -18.73 -3.81
N LYS A 16 3.79 -18.20 -3.79
CA LYS A 16 4.01 -16.76 -3.64
C LYS A 16 3.23 -15.99 -4.71
N ASP A 17 3.32 -16.37 -5.98
CA ASP A 17 2.63 -15.66 -7.06
C ASP A 17 1.08 -15.80 -7.00
N ARG A 18 0.54 -16.95 -6.56
CA ARG A 18 -0.91 -17.17 -6.38
C ARG A 18 -1.48 -16.59 -5.08
N SER A 19 -0.65 -16.39 -4.06
CA SER A 19 -1.06 -15.79 -2.78
C SER A 19 -0.99 -14.26 -2.79
N ARG A 20 -0.33 -13.64 -3.79
CA ARG A 20 0.17 -12.26 -3.71
C ARG A 20 -0.57 -11.21 -4.54
N VAL A 21 -1.74 -11.49 -5.08
CA VAL A 21 -2.48 -10.45 -5.81
C VAL A 21 -3.85 -10.28 -5.18
N ILE A 22 -3.84 -9.63 -4.01
CA ILE A 22 -5.04 -9.10 -3.36
C ILE A 22 -5.11 -7.64 -3.82
N LEU A 23 -6.08 -7.33 -4.68
CA LEU A 23 -6.21 -6.02 -5.32
C LEU A 23 -7.40 -5.27 -4.74
N ILE A 24 -7.21 -4.01 -4.37
CA ILE A 24 -8.30 -3.09 -4.06
C ILE A 24 -8.97 -2.71 -5.39
N ASN A 25 -10.14 -3.29 -5.64
CA ASN A 25 -10.84 -3.13 -6.92
C ASN A 25 -11.67 -1.84 -6.93
N GLU A 26 -12.13 -1.41 -5.76
CA GLU A 26 -12.89 -0.19 -5.52
C GLU A 26 -12.05 1.07 -5.77
N LEU A 27 -10.73 0.96 -5.67
CA LEU A 27 -9.76 2.02 -5.94
C LEU A 27 -8.99 1.77 -7.25
N ARG A 28 -9.58 1.00 -8.17
CA ARG A 28 -8.99 0.74 -9.49
C ARG A 28 -9.28 1.86 -10.47
N ASP A 29 -10.35 2.61 -10.24
CA ASP A 29 -10.78 3.65 -11.15
C ASP A 29 -9.79 4.82 -11.15
N GLU A 30 -9.60 5.38 -12.35
CA GLU A 30 -8.72 6.52 -12.55
C GLU A 30 -9.21 7.70 -11.70
N PRO A 31 -8.31 8.38 -10.97
CA PRO A 31 -8.68 9.53 -10.18
C PRO A 31 -9.20 10.64 -11.07
N ASP A 32 -10.30 11.26 -10.68
CA ASP A 32 -10.82 12.45 -11.35
C ASP A 32 -10.04 13.71 -10.93
N ILE A 33 -10.35 14.84 -11.57
CA ILE A 33 -9.66 16.11 -11.31
C ILE A 33 -9.88 16.61 -9.87
N LEU A 34 -11.04 16.32 -9.28
CA LEU A 34 -11.36 16.70 -7.91
C LEU A 34 -10.49 15.93 -6.92
N PHE A 35 -10.29 14.64 -7.17
CA PHE A 35 -9.39 13.81 -6.37
C PHE A 35 -7.95 14.28 -6.49
N TYR A 36 -7.50 14.67 -7.69
CA TYR A 36 -6.16 15.24 -7.87
C TYR A 36 -5.92 16.48 -6.99
N SER A 37 -6.86 17.45 -7.00
CA SER A 37 -6.75 18.63 -6.13
C SER A 37 -6.72 18.28 -4.63
N ARG A 38 -7.45 17.24 -4.21
CA ARG A 38 -7.37 16.74 -2.82
C ARG A 38 -6.00 16.16 -2.48
N VAL A 39 -5.32 15.54 -3.44
CA VAL A 39 -3.96 15.01 -3.24
C VAL A 39 -2.96 16.16 -3.07
N GLU A 40 -3.03 17.19 -3.91
CA GLU A 40 -2.18 18.38 -3.77
C GLU A 40 -2.37 19.05 -2.41
N GLU A 41 -3.62 19.29 -2.02
CA GLU A 41 -3.95 19.83 -0.70
C GLU A 41 -3.41 18.95 0.43
N SER A 42 -3.55 17.63 0.30
CA SER A 42 -3.10 16.68 1.31
C SER A 42 -1.58 16.65 1.47
N VAL A 43 -0.83 16.78 0.37
CA VAL A 43 0.63 16.90 0.38
C VAL A 43 1.05 18.21 1.05
N GLU A 44 0.33 19.30 0.78
CA GLU A 44 0.56 20.59 1.42
C GLU A 44 0.30 20.54 2.93
N LEU A 45 -0.80 19.92 3.36
CA LEU A 45 -1.11 19.71 4.79
C LEU A 45 -0.04 18.87 5.47
N PHE A 46 0.45 17.81 4.81
CA PHE A 46 1.55 17.01 5.33
C PHE A 46 2.84 17.84 5.50
N ARG A 47 3.15 18.71 4.54
CA ARG A 47 4.28 19.65 4.62
C ARG A 47 4.14 20.60 5.80
N ILE A 48 2.95 21.19 6.00
CA ILE A 48 2.69 22.17 7.06
C ILE A 48 2.75 21.53 8.45
N TYR A 49 2.05 20.41 8.65
CA TYR A 49 1.90 19.81 9.98
C TYR A 49 3.03 18.85 10.36
N HIS A 50 3.73 18.28 9.38
CA HIS A 50 4.78 17.27 9.58
C HIS A 50 6.00 17.54 8.69
N SER A 51 6.53 18.76 8.76
CA SER A 51 7.66 19.24 7.93
C SER A 51 8.90 18.34 7.96
N LYS A 52 9.36 17.90 9.15
CA LYS A 52 10.55 17.04 9.27
C LYS A 52 10.37 15.67 8.57
N PRO A 53 9.27 14.93 8.78
CA PRO A 53 8.95 13.75 7.97
C PRO A 53 8.82 14.05 6.47
N TYR A 54 8.15 15.15 6.11
CA TYR A 54 7.98 15.56 4.71
C TYR A 54 9.33 15.75 4.02
N GLU A 55 10.25 16.52 4.61
CA GLU A 55 11.59 16.79 4.06
C GLU A 55 12.39 15.51 3.74
N GLN A 56 12.20 14.43 4.52
CA GLN A 56 12.88 13.15 4.28
C GLN A 56 12.44 12.49 2.97
N ILE A 57 11.19 12.70 2.56
CA ILE A 57 10.60 12.05 1.38
C ILE A 57 10.20 13.02 0.27
N GLN A 58 10.37 14.32 0.47
CA GLN A 58 9.94 15.41 -0.42
C GLN A 58 10.27 15.11 -1.89
N LYS A 59 11.55 14.84 -2.18
CA LYS A 59 12.03 14.58 -3.55
C LYS A 59 11.35 13.38 -4.25
N TYR A 60 10.81 12.44 -3.47
CA TYR A 60 10.09 11.30 -4.01
C TYR A 60 8.59 11.60 -4.08
N LEU A 61 8.04 12.21 -3.03
CA LEU A 61 6.62 12.48 -2.94
C LEU A 61 6.18 13.47 -4.03
N GLU A 62 6.89 14.60 -4.20
CA GLU A 62 6.59 15.60 -5.24
C GLU A 62 6.63 15.03 -6.66
N VAL A 63 7.52 14.06 -6.92
CA VAL A 63 7.61 13.40 -8.24
C VAL A 63 6.45 12.43 -8.45
N LEU A 64 5.97 11.80 -7.38
CA LEU A 64 4.93 10.77 -7.44
C LEU A 64 3.51 11.34 -7.29
N THR A 65 3.35 12.64 -6.99
CA THR A 65 2.04 13.30 -6.83
C THR A 65 1.85 14.51 -7.75
N ASN A 66 2.76 14.76 -8.69
CA ASN A 66 2.62 15.85 -9.66
C ASN A 66 1.60 15.53 -10.78
N GLU A 67 1.24 16.52 -11.58
CA GLU A 67 0.21 16.39 -12.62
C GLU A 67 0.54 15.26 -13.62
N ASN A 68 1.82 15.09 -13.94
CA ASN A 68 2.30 14.06 -14.88
C ASN A 68 2.14 12.63 -14.33
N SER A 69 2.00 12.47 -13.01
CA SER A 69 1.86 11.16 -12.39
C SER A 69 0.45 10.57 -12.52
N ALA A 70 -0.56 11.37 -12.88
CA ALA A 70 -1.94 10.88 -13.09
C ALA A 70 -2.03 9.82 -14.22
N GLU A 71 -1.24 9.99 -15.28
CA GLU A 71 -1.21 9.07 -16.42
C GLU A 71 -0.22 7.91 -16.23
N PHE A 72 0.48 7.86 -15.10
CA PHE A 72 1.47 6.83 -14.83
C PHE A 72 0.80 5.45 -14.78
N ARG A 73 1.44 4.47 -15.43
CA ARG A 73 0.98 3.07 -15.50
C ARG A 73 2.11 2.13 -15.15
N ARG A 74 2.10 1.64 -13.90
CA ARG A 74 3.16 0.81 -13.35
C ARG A 74 3.36 -0.52 -14.09
N GLU A 75 2.29 -1.05 -14.68
CA GLU A 75 2.30 -2.31 -15.42
C GLU A 75 3.11 -2.24 -16.71
N ARG A 76 3.34 -1.04 -17.24
CA ARG A 76 4.11 -0.83 -18.49
C ARG A 76 5.62 -0.78 -18.27
N LEU A 77 6.06 -0.78 -17.01
CA LEU A 77 7.46 -0.67 -16.66
C LEU A 77 8.20 -2.00 -16.78
N THR A 78 9.48 -1.91 -17.14
CA THR A 78 10.41 -3.03 -17.00
C THR A 78 10.57 -3.41 -15.53
N GLN A 79 11.07 -4.63 -15.28
CA GLN A 79 11.33 -5.09 -13.91
C GLN A 79 12.25 -4.15 -13.14
N LYS A 80 13.33 -3.66 -13.78
CA LYS A 80 14.32 -2.77 -13.15
C LYS A 80 13.72 -1.42 -12.77
N GLU A 81 12.85 -0.86 -13.60
CA GLU A 81 12.14 0.38 -13.31
C GLU A 81 11.13 0.18 -12.17
N ASN A 82 10.42 -0.95 -12.18
CA ASN A 82 9.50 -1.31 -11.11
C ASN A 82 10.22 -1.45 -9.76
N GLU A 83 11.39 -2.09 -9.72
CA GLU A 83 12.20 -2.21 -8.50
C GLU A 83 12.67 -0.84 -7.98
N ASN A 84 13.02 0.09 -8.87
CA ASN A 84 13.41 1.44 -8.49
C ASN A 84 12.24 2.23 -7.86
N ILE A 85 11.04 2.09 -8.43
CA ILE A 85 9.84 2.72 -7.87
C ILE A 85 9.45 2.06 -6.55
N SER A 86 9.50 0.73 -6.45
CA SER A 86 9.27 -0.01 -5.20
C SER A 86 10.16 0.50 -4.07
N LYS A 87 11.46 0.74 -4.33
CA LYS A 87 12.37 1.26 -3.31
C LYS A 87 11.91 2.62 -2.77
N ARG A 88 11.44 3.52 -3.64
CA ARG A 88 10.98 4.86 -3.26
C ARG A 88 9.65 4.80 -2.50
N LEU A 89 8.70 4.00 -2.98
CA LEU A 89 7.40 3.80 -2.34
C LEU A 89 7.54 3.20 -0.94
N LYS A 90 8.44 2.24 -0.75
CA LYS A 90 8.73 1.67 0.58
C LYS A 90 9.24 2.70 1.57
N ILE A 91 10.12 3.62 1.13
CA ILE A 91 10.61 4.73 1.96
C ILE A 91 9.45 5.65 2.34
N ILE A 92 8.63 6.05 1.35
CA ILE A 92 7.44 6.89 1.60
C ILE A 92 6.50 6.23 2.60
N LEU A 93 6.10 4.98 2.37
CA LEU A 93 5.19 4.23 3.23
C LEU A 93 5.72 4.14 4.66
N THR A 94 7.02 3.87 4.82
CA THR A 94 7.65 3.83 6.15
C THR A 94 7.55 5.16 6.89
N VAL A 95 7.78 6.27 6.17
CA VAL A 95 7.76 7.61 6.76
C VAL A 95 6.34 8.09 7.09
N ILE A 96 5.35 7.78 6.25
CA ILE A 96 3.97 8.23 6.47
C ILE A 96 3.18 7.33 7.44
N THR A 97 3.64 6.10 7.69
CA THR A 97 2.98 5.11 8.57
C THR A 97 2.52 5.68 9.92
N PRO A 98 3.34 6.44 10.68
CA PRO A 98 2.93 6.97 11.98
C PRO A 98 1.81 8.03 11.93
N TYR A 99 1.45 8.48 10.73
CA TYR A 99 0.56 9.60 10.47
C TYR A 99 -0.73 9.16 9.78
N THR A 100 -0.97 7.86 9.61
CA THR A 100 -2.17 7.33 8.90
C THR A 100 -3.49 7.60 9.62
N LYS A 101 -3.45 8.05 10.88
CA LYS A 101 -4.62 8.59 11.58
C LYS A 101 -5.15 9.92 11.00
N TYR A 102 -4.37 10.62 10.18
CA TYR A 102 -4.76 11.88 9.58
C TYR A 102 -5.34 11.68 8.18
N ASN A 103 -6.48 12.30 7.90
CA ASN A 103 -7.18 12.13 6.63
C ASN A 103 -6.32 12.50 5.40
N TYR A 104 -5.48 13.54 5.49
CA TYR A 104 -4.59 13.91 4.38
C TYR A 104 -3.56 12.81 4.07
N ILE A 105 -3.13 12.01 5.04
CA ILE A 105 -2.25 10.86 4.78
C ILE A 105 -3.04 9.73 4.11
N MET A 106 -4.30 9.55 4.49
CA MET A 106 -5.20 8.59 3.85
C MET A 106 -5.40 8.94 2.37
N VAL A 107 -5.67 10.20 2.02
CA VAL A 107 -5.75 10.65 0.63
C VAL A 107 -4.45 10.37 -0.15
N ILE A 108 -3.28 10.60 0.45
CA ILE A 108 -1.99 10.26 -0.17
C ILE A 108 -1.87 8.74 -0.38
N LEU A 109 -2.26 7.91 0.59
CA LEU A 109 -2.25 6.45 0.45
C LEU A 109 -3.19 5.97 -0.66
N GLU A 110 -4.38 6.54 -0.77
CA GLU A 110 -5.33 6.24 -1.82
C GLU A 110 -4.75 6.55 -3.21
N TRP A 111 -4.09 7.70 -3.36
CA TRP A 111 -3.37 8.05 -4.59
C TRP A 111 -2.32 6.98 -4.96
N LEU A 112 -1.51 6.56 -3.98
CA LEU A 112 -0.50 5.54 -4.19
C LEU A 112 -1.11 4.16 -4.54
N ILE A 113 -2.30 3.84 -4.05
CA ILE A 113 -3.03 2.64 -4.43
C ILE A 113 -3.53 2.76 -5.88
N ARG A 114 -4.22 3.84 -6.23
CA ARG A 114 -4.83 4.06 -7.55
C ARG A 114 -3.78 4.07 -8.66
N ILE A 115 -2.71 4.86 -8.49
CA ILE A 115 -1.71 5.10 -9.55
C ILE A 115 -0.57 4.10 -9.51
N TYR A 116 -0.04 3.79 -8.32
CA TYR A 116 1.16 2.96 -8.18
C TYR A 116 0.87 1.52 -7.78
N ARG A 117 -0.40 1.14 -7.55
CA ARG A 117 -0.79 -0.22 -7.17
C ARG A 117 0.02 -0.76 -5.99
N ILE A 118 0.25 0.06 -4.96
CA ILE A 118 0.97 -0.39 -3.76
C ILE A 118 0.26 -1.56 -3.05
N ASP A 119 -1.04 -1.73 -3.29
CA ASP A 119 -1.83 -2.90 -2.90
C ASP A 119 -1.33 -4.20 -3.55
N LYS A 120 -0.81 -4.12 -4.79
CA LYS A 120 -0.25 -5.25 -5.52
C LYS A 120 1.24 -5.46 -5.25
N TYR A 121 2.01 -4.39 -5.20
CA TYR A 121 3.48 -4.47 -5.24
C TYR A 121 4.16 -4.24 -3.88
N GLU A 122 3.52 -3.52 -2.95
CA GLU A 122 4.05 -3.15 -1.62
C GLU A 122 3.07 -3.48 -0.48
N LEU A 123 2.26 -4.54 -0.66
CA LEU A 123 1.16 -4.89 0.26
C LEU A 123 1.60 -4.98 1.74
N GLU A 124 2.77 -5.57 2.02
CA GLU A 124 3.32 -5.67 3.38
C GLU A 124 3.52 -4.28 4.03
N TYR A 125 3.96 -3.30 3.24
CA TYR A 125 4.17 -1.91 3.72
C TYR A 125 2.85 -1.15 3.82
N LEU A 126 1.90 -1.40 2.92
CA LEU A 126 0.54 -0.84 3.01
C LEU A 126 -0.18 -1.33 4.27
N VAL A 127 -0.11 -2.63 4.57
CA VAL A 127 -0.67 -3.21 5.81
C VAL A 127 0.02 -2.59 7.02
N SER A 128 1.35 -2.46 7.00
CA SER A 128 2.09 -1.83 8.10
C SER A 128 1.69 -0.37 8.33
N ALA A 129 1.40 0.38 7.26
CA ALA A 129 0.92 1.75 7.36
C ALA A 129 -0.48 1.85 7.97
N THR A 130 -1.36 0.91 7.62
CA THR A 130 -2.79 0.95 7.95
C THR A 130 -3.15 0.20 9.22
N ILE A 131 -2.20 -0.57 9.80
CA ILE A 131 -2.40 -1.26 11.08
C ILE A 131 -2.60 -0.30 12.26
N GLN A 132 -2.33 0.99 12.11
CA GLN A 132 -2.57 1.98 13.17
C GLN A 132 -3.99 2.54 13.17
N ILE A 133 -4.81 2.19 12.18
CA ILE A 133 -6.22 2.56 12.09
C ILE A 133 -7.01 1.68 13.08
N GLU A 134 -7.79 2.29 13.96
CA GLU A 134 -8.47 1.62 15.08
C GLU A 134 -9.39 0.50 14.57
N GLU A 135 -10.18 0.77 13.53
CA GLU A 135 -11.09 -0.17 12.90
C GLU A 135 -10.35 -1.35 12.25
N VAL A 136 -9.12 -1.10 11.79
CA VAL A 136 -8.24 -2.16 11.28
C VAL A 136 -7.77 -3.03 12.44
N GLN A 137 -7.27 -2.43 13.53
CA GLN A 137 -6.78 -3.14 14.73
C GLN A 137 -7.85 -4.03 15.36
N GLU A 138 -9.06 -3.51 15.57
CA GLU A 138 -10.15 -4.27 16.20
C GLU A 138 -10.44 -5.59 15.47
N ILE A 139 -10.41 -5.55 14.14
CA ILE A 139 -10.64 -6.74 13.31
C ILE A 139 -9.47 -7.71 13.41
N LEU A 140 -8.24 -7.21 13.53
CA LEU A 140 -7.08 -8.07 13.77
C LEU A 140 -7.19 -8.79 15.09
N ASP A 141 -7.61 -8.10 16.14
CA ASP A 141 -7.77 -8.69 17.47
C ASP A 141 -8.90 -9.74 17.50
N ILE A 142 -10.03 -9.47 16.85
CA ILE A 142 -11.11 -10.45 16.65
C ILE A 142 -10.61 -11.66 15.84
N PHE A 143 -9.78 -11.43 14.83
CA PHE A 143 -9.28 -12.50 13.99
C PHE A 143 -8.26 -13.38 14.73
N ILE A 144 -7.30 -12.77 15.43
CA ILE A 144 -6.26 -13.43 16.23
C ILE A 144 -6.90 -14.25 17.35
N SER A 145 -7.86 -13.67 18.09
CA SER A 145 -8.57 -14.36 19.16
C SER A 145 -9.34 -15.60 18.69
N ARG A 146 -9.88 -15.57 17.47
CA ARG A 146 -10.59 -16.72 16.86
C ARG A 146 -9.65 -17.75 16.24
N ASN A 147 -8.38 -17.43 16.04
CA ASN A 147 -7.43 -18.27 15.32
C ASN A 147 -6.03 -18.31 15.98
N PRO A 148 -5.93 -18.82 17.23
CA PRO A 148 -4.71 -18.72 18.03
C PRO A 148 -3.52 -19.57 17.52
N PHE A 149 -3.75 -20.47 16.57
CA PHE A 149 -2.71 -21.38 16.02
C PHE A 149 -2.22 -20.99 14.62
N ILE A 150 -2.71 -19.88 14.08
CA ILE A 150 -2.33 -19.42 12.76
C ILE A 150 -0.93 -18.77 12.84
N SER A 151 0.03 -19.35 12.12
CA SER A 151 1.37 -18.78 11.99
C SER A 151 1.33 -17.46 11.20
N ASN A 152 2.26 -16.56 11.54
CA ASN A 152 2.42 -15.19 11.03
C ASN A 152 2.01 -14.97 9.54
N PRO A 153 2.36 -15.84 8.57
CA PRO A 153 2.02 -15.64 7.15
C PRO A 153 0.52 -15.69 6.80
N ILE A 154 -0.29 -16.46 7.54
CA ILE A 154 -1.72 -16.59 7.27
C ILE A 154 -2.51 -15.46 7.96
N ILE A 155 -2.02 -14.95 9.10
CA ILE A 155 -2.48 -13.66 9.66
C ILE A 155 -2.21 -12.54 8.65
N SER A 156 -1.05 -12.54 7.97
CA SER A 156 -0.74 -11.59 6.89
C SER A 156 -1.72 -11.69 5.71
N ILE A 157 -2.17 -12.88 5.32
CA ILE A 157 -3.12 -13.06 4.21
C ILE A 157 -4.56 -12.66 4.59
N ILE A 158 -4.95 -12.89 5.84
CA ILE A 158 -6.31 -12.58 6.32
C ILE A 158 -6.44 -11.12 6.75
N GLN A 159 -5.36 -10.53 7.26
CA GLN A 159 -5.12 -9.08 7.23
C GLN A 159 -5.44 -8.54 5.84
N CYS A 160 -4.85 -9.07 4.78
CA CYS A 160 -5.00 -8.45 3.45
C CYS A 160 -6.42 -8.38 2.87
N LYS A 161 -7.34 -9.32 3.13
CA LYS A 161 -8.72 -9.24 2.58
C LYS A 161 -9.70 -8.44 3.44
N GLY A 162 -9.65 -8.59 4.77
CA GLY A 162 -10.51 -7.84 5.69
C GLY A 162 -10.08 -6.38 5.81
N VAL A 163 -8.76 -6.15 5.84
CA VAL A 163 -8.17 -4.82 5.88
C VAL A 163 -8.38 -4.10 4.56
N GLN A 164 -8.33 -4.77 3.39
CA GLN A 164 -8.63 -4.12 2.11
C GLN A 164 -10.01 -3.47 2.07
N VAL A 165 -11.08 -4.20 2.42
CA VAL A 165 -12.45 -3.68 2.32
C VAL A 165 -12.64 -2.49 3.26
N ARG A 166 -11.88 -2.45 4.36
CA ARG A 166 -11.93 -1.36 5.34
C ARG A 166 -11.02 -0.19 4.99
N ILE A 167 -9.79 -0.43 4.54
CA ILE A 167 -8.94 0.57 3.88
C ILE A 167 -9.75 1.26 2.80
N SER A 168 -10.39 0.50 1.91
CA SER A 168 -11.20 1.10 0.86
C SER A 168 -12.38 1.90 1.40
N LYS A 169 -13.03 1.46 2.48
CA LYS A 169 -14.13 2.23 3.08
C LYS A 169 -13.65 3.50 3.78
N GLU A 170 -12.54 3.44 4.51
CA GLU A 170 -11.93 4.59 5.17
C GLU A 170 -11.39 5.61 4.16
N LEU A 171 -10.80 5.15 3.05
CA LEU A 171 -10.34 6.05 1.99
C LEU A 171 -11.50 6.69 1.22
N LEU A 172 -12.65 6.01 1.10
CA LEU A 172 -13.81 6.50 0.34
C LEU A 172 -14.83 7.30 1.17
N ASN A 173 -14.72 7.34 2.50
CA ASN A 173 -15.54 8.16 3.40
C ASN A 173 -15.01 9.60 3.53
#